data_AF-A0A1J4L279-F1
#
_entry.id   AF-A0A1J4L279-F1
#
_cell.length_a   1.000
_cell.length_b   1.000
_cell.length_c   1.000
_cell.angle_alpha   90.00
_cell.angle_beta   90.00
_cell.angle_gamma   90.00
#
_symmetry.space_group_name_H-M   'P 1'
#
loop_
_entity.id
_entity.type
_entity.pdbx_description
1 polymer ?
#
loop_
_entity_poly.entity_id
_entity_poly.type
_entity_poly.pdbx_seq_one_letter_code
_entity_poly.pdbx_strand_id
1 'polypeptide(L)'
;MDRFEQTQIKEFFQTLMSRPLSRIVTRINDEKHIFPSFSTIQEKIDSNAYLTIMDFAIDVRTVFERARFADSGNEISDIAIIQLETWFEKHLLKVPRNKEEALFNQLAKLKKNLNLFRRAMSMTAAKPKPQTEIRIAEEERKIPPASLINEVQQLIKDEMTTVETQMKVAAMIRKYLPKFDPTPTVRINASTISYELAEELKEYLLKVKKDRLAAKD
;
A
#
# COMPACT_ATOMS: atom_id res chain seq x y z
N MET A 1 40.71 -11.04 6.45
CA MET A 1 39.58 -10.58 5.62
C MET A 1 39.89 -10.76 4.14
N ASP A 2 38.95 -11.30 3.35
CA ASP A 2 39.14 -11.42 1.89
C ASP A 2 38.98 -10.05 1.20
N ARG A 3 39.62 -9.88 0.04
CA ARG A 3 39.54 -8.65 -0.78
C ARG A 3 38.10 -8.29 -1.14
N PHE A 4 37.26 -9.30 -1.35
CA PHE A 4 35.84 -9.09 -1.61
C PHE A 4 35.15 -8.42 -0.41
N GLU A 5 35.26 -9.02 0.77
CA GLU A 5 34.68 -8.48 2.00
C GLU A 5 35.22 -7.06 2.27
N GLN A 6 36.52 -6.83 2.05
CA GLN A 6 37.15 -5.53 2.31
C GLN A 6 36.56 -4.44 1.41
N THR A 7 36.27 -4.78 0.15
CA THR A 7 35.58 -3.90 -0.79
C THR A 7 34.16 -3.59 -0.29
N GLN A 8 33.46 -4.61 0.22
CA GLN A 8 32.10 -4.44 0.76
C GLN A 8 32.07 -3.52 1.99
N ILE A 9 33.01 -3.67 2.93
CA ILE A 9 33.12 -2.75 4.08
C ILE A 9 33.44 -1.34 3.61
N LYS A 10 34.37 -1.18 2.67
CA LYS A 10 34.75 0.14 2.16
C LYS A 10 33.55 0.87 1.54
N GLU A 11 32.81 0.20 0.66
CA GLU A 11 31.58 0.74 0.05
C GLU A 11 30.51 1.05 1.12
N PHE A 12 30.34 0.14 2.08
CA PHE A 12 29.34 0.30 3.14
C PHE A 12 29.68 1.47 4.07
N PHE A 13 30.94 1.63 4.47
CA PHE A 13 31.40 2.73 5.30
C PHE A 13 31.31 4.07 4.57
N GLN A 14 31.64 4.13 3.29
CA GLN A 14 31.43 5.35 2.48
C GLN A 14 29.95 5.72 2.39
N THR A 15 29.07 4.71 2.27
CA THR A 15 27.62 4.93 2.31
C THR A 15 27.18 5.49 3.66
N LEU A 16 27.71 4.96 4.78
CA LEU A 16 27.45 5.48 6.13
C LEU A 16 27.89 6.95 6.23
N MET A 17 29.12 7.27 5.80
CA MET A 17 29.69 8.61 5.87
C MET A 17 28.95 9.62 5.00
N SER A 18 28.39 9.20 3.86
CA SER A 18 27.61 10.08 2.99
C SER A 18 26.29 10.57 3.60
N ARG A 19 25.81 9.95 4.70
CA ARG A 19 24.53 10.31 5.30
C ARG A 19 24.58 11.64 6.05
N PRO A 20 23.53 12.48 6.00
CA PRO A 20 23.51 13.73 6.76
C PRO A 20 23.73 13.55 8.27
N LEU A 21 23.18 12.48 8.85
CA LEU A 21 23.28 12.18 10.27
C LEU A 21 24.70 11.78 10.72
N SER A 22 25.56 11.31 9.81
CA SER A 22 26.96 10.97 10.15
C SER A 22 27.74 12.22 10.57
N ARG A 23 27.35 13.39 10.07
CA ARG A 23 27.97 14.68 10.40
C ARG A 23 27.81 15.04 11.87
N ILE A 24 26.70 14.64 12.49
CA ILE A 24 26.44 14.89 13.91
C ILE A 24 27.45 14.10 14.75
N VAL A 25 27.60 12.81 14.46
CA VAL A 25 28.58 11.95 15.14
C VAL A 25 30.01 12.42 14.90
N THR A 26 30.32 12.86 13.67
CA THR A 26 31.65 13.41 13.33
C THR A 26 31.95 14.66 14.16
N ARG A 27 30.99 15.57 14.26
CA ARG A 27 31.13 16.80 15.07
C ARG A 27 31.32 16.48 16.55
N ILE A 28 30.55 15.55 17.10
CA ILE A 28 30.70 15.10 18.49
C ILE A 28 32.09 14.49 18.71
N ASN A 29 32.59 13.69 17.75
CA ASN A 29 33.94 13.11 17.83
C ASN A 29 35.02 14.19 17.86
N ASP A 30 34.88 15.25 17.05
CA ASP A 30 35.85 16.36 16.99
C ASP A 30 35.83 17.20 18.28
N GLU A 31 34.64 17.47 18.83
CA GLU A 31 34.48 18.29 20.04
C GLU A 31 34.84 17.55 21.34
N LYS A 32 34.61 16.23 21.39
CA LYS A 32 34.74 15.41 22.60
C LYS A 32 35.90 14.41 22.55
N HIS A 33 36.67 14.40 21.46
CA HIS A 33 37.82 13.52 21.24
C HIS A 33 37.52 12.03 21.49
N ILE A 34 36.45 11.53 20.87
CA ILE A 34 36.01 10.15 21.04
C ILE A 34 36.88 9.22 20.22
N PHE A 35 37.30 8.12 20.86
CA PHE A 35 38.04 7.04 20.21
C PHE A 35 37.26 5.72 20.32
N PRO A 36 37.23 4.84 19.31
CA PRO A 36 37.59 5.10 17.94
C PRO A 36 36.71 6.21 17.33
N SER A 37 37.28 7.00 16.41
CA SER A 37 36.53 7.97 15.60
C SER A 37 36.29 7.40 14.20
N PHE A 38 35.39 8.01 13.43
CA PHE A 38 35.21 7.63 12.02
C PHE A 38 36.48 7.76 11.19
N SER A 39 37.34 8.73 11.48
CA SER A 39 38.65 8.86 10.83
C SER A 39 39.55 7.65 11.16
N THR A 40 39.56 7.21 12.42
CA THR A 40 40.31 6.02 12.85
C THR A 40 39.80 4.76 12.14
N ILE A 41 38.48 4.63 11.98
CA ILE A 41 37.86 3.51 11.27
C ILE A 41 38.25 3.53 9.78
N GLN A 42 38.24 4.71 9.15
CA GLN A 42 38.68 4.87 7.76
C GLN A 42 40.14 4.43 7.58
N GLU A 43 41.04 4.83 8.48
CA GLU A 43 42.44 4.41 8.46
C GLU A 43 42.59 2.88 8.63
N LYS A 44 41.82 2.27 9.53
CA LYS A 44 41.80 0.82 9.70
C LYS A 44 41.27 0.07 8.47
N ILE A 45 40.28 0.63 7.77
CA ILE A 45 39.77 0.07 6.50
C ILE A 45 40.86 0.13 5.42
N ASP A 46 41.52 1.28 5.27
CA ASP A 46 42.53 1.50 4.22
C ASP A 46 43.82 0.72 4.48
N SER A 47 44.20 0.53 5.74
CA SER A 47 45.34 -0.31 6.15
C SER A 47 45.02 -1.81 6.21
N ASN A 48 43.78 -2.22 5.90
CA ASN A 48 43.31 -3.61 6.02
C ASN A 48 43.50 -4.22 7.42
N ALA A 49 43.30 -3.42 8.47
CA ALA A 49 43.52 -3.83 9.84
C ALA A 49 42.39 -4.72 10.41
N TYR A 50 41.22 -4.77 9.74
CA TYR A 50 40.10 -5.60 10.18
C TYR A 50 40.28 -7.06 9.73
N LEU A 51 40.11 -8.00 10.67
CA LEU A 51 40.15 -9.43 10.38
C LEU A 51 38.83 -9.91 9.77
N THR A 52 37.71 -9.37 10.27
CA THR A 52 36.34 -9.72 9.88
C THR A 52 35.41 -8.49 9.80
N ILE A 53 34.25 -8.66 9.15
CA ILE A 53 33.18 -7.64 9.14
C ILE A 53 32.66 -7.33 10.55
N MET A 54 32.73 -8.30 11.47
CA MET A 54 32.29 -8.11 12.84
C MET A 54 33.19 -7.16 13.61
N ASP A 55 34.51 -7.20 13.38
CA ASP A 55 35.46 -6.29 14.03
C ASP A 55 35.18 -4.83 13.63
N PHE A 56 34.89 -4.61 12.34
CA PHE A 56 34.45 -3.32 11.85
C PHE A 56 33.12 -2.88 12.48
N ALA A 57 32.14 -3.78 12.58
CA ALA A 57 30.85 -3.45 13.17
C ALA A 57 30.95 -3.08 14.65
N ILE A 58 31.82 -3.76 15.40
CA ILE A 58 32.10 -3.45 16.81
C ILE A 58 32.67 -2.05 16.94
N ASP A 59 33.67 -1.69 16.12
CA ASP A 59 34.25 -0.35 16.15
C ASP A 59 33.19 0.73 15.85
N VAL A 60 32.35 0.54 14.82
CA VAL A 60 31.29 1.49 14.47
C VAL A 60 30.26 1.65 15.60
N ARG A 61 29.81 0.54 16.20
CA ARG A 61 28.90 0.57 17.37
C ARG A 61 29.53 1.32 18.54
N THR A 62 30.82 1.09 18.78
CA THR A 62 31.56 1.78 19.83
C THR A 62 31.57 3.29 19.60
N VAL A 63 31.68 3.76 18.35
CA VAL A 63 31.56 5.20 18.04
C VAL A 63 30.19 5.73 18.43
N PHE A 64 29.10 5.03 18.06
CA PHE A 64 27.74 5.47 18.39
C PHE A 64 27.49 5.51 19.89
N GLU A 65 27.89 4.45 20.62
CA GLU A 65 27.73 4.38 22.06
C GLU A 65 28.49 5.50 22.78
N ARG A 66 29.74 5.74 22.38
CA ARG A 66 30.56 6.79 22.98
C ARG A 66 30.07 8.19 22.60
N ALA A 67 29.61 8.40 21.36
CA ALA A 67 29.02 9.67 20.94
C ALA A 67 27.77 10.01 21.75
N ARG A 68 26.91 9.02 21.98
CA ARG A 68 25.72 9.17 22.83
C ARG A 68 26.09 9.47 24.28
N PHE A 69 27.09 8.80 24.83
CA PHE A 69 27.54 9.06 26.20
C PHE A 69 28.15 10.46 26.35
N ALA A 70 28.95 10.90 25.37
CA ALA A 70 29.64 12.18 25.40
C ALA A 70 28.73 13.40 25.22
N ASP A 71 27.59 13.23 24.54
CA ASP A 71 26.55 14.26 24.36
C ASP A 71 25.29 13.95 25.19
N SER A 72 25.48 13.26 26.33
CA SER A 72 24.41 12.97 27.28
C SER A 72 23.82 14.28 27.84
N GLY A 73 22.66 14.66 27.30
CA GLY A 73 22.01 15.93 27.59
C GLY A 73 21.34 16.58 26.37
N ASN A 74 21.70 16.16 25.16
CA ASN A 74 21.07 16.63 23.93
C ASN A 74 20.17 15.54 23.30
N GLU A 75 18.87 15.64 23.55
CA GLU A 75 17.88 14.69 23.03
C GLU A 75 17.88 14.60 21.50
N ILE A 76 18.16 15.70 20.80
CA ILE A 76 18.18 15.73 19.32
C ILE A 76 19.36 14.91 18.79
N SER A 77 20.54 15.08 19.39
CA SER A 77 21.73 14.29 19.04
C SER A 77 21.50 12.81 19.33
N ASP A 78 20.89 12.47 20.46
CA ASP A 78 20.61 11.08 20.82
C ASP A 78 19.67 10.41 19.80
N ILE A 79 18.56 11.07 19.44
CA ILE A 79 17.65 10.58 18.40
C ILE A 79 18.37 10.40 17.06
N ALA A 80 19.22 11.35 16.67
CA ALA A 80 19.98 11.27 15.43
C ALA A 80 20.96 10.09 15.41
N ILE A 81 21.65 9.85 16.53
CA ILE A 81 22.57 8.71 16.70
C ILE A 81 21.79 7.40 16.64
N ILE A 82 20.68 7.27 17.36
CA ILE A 82 19.82 6.08 17.36
C ILE A 82 19.30 5.77 15.94
N GLN A 83 18.88 6.79 15.19
CA GLN A 83 18.43 6.62 13.81
C GLN A 83 19.56 6.14 12.89
N LEU A 84 20.77 6.67 13.07
CA LEU A 84 21.93 6.26 12.29
C LEU A 84 22.37 4.83 12.64
N GLU A 85 22.38 4.48 13.92
CA GLU A 85 22.66 3.14 14.44
C GLU A 85 21.63 2.12 13.91
N THR A 86 20.34 2.44 14.02
CA THR A 86 19.26 1.60 13.47
C THR A 86 19.41 1.39 11.96
N TRP A 87 19.82 2.43 11.23
CA TRP A 87 20.11 2.30 9.81
C TRP A 87 21.29 1.38 9.56
N PHE A 88 22.38 1.57 10.30
CA PHE A 88 23.60 0.77 10.21
C PHE A 88 23.30 -0.71 10.41
N GLU A 89 22.60 -1.08 11.48
CA GLU A 89 22.21 -2.48 11.77
C GLU A 89 21.40 -3.10 10.64
N LYS A 90 20.40 -2.39 10.13
CA LYS A 90 19.54 -2.87 9.03
C LYS A 90 20.30 -3.08 7.72
N HIS A 91 21.39 -2.35 7.52
CA HIS A 91 22.18 -2.43 6.28
C HIS A 91 23.38 -3.36 6.43
N LEU A 92 23.94 -3.50 7.63
CA LEU A 92 24.96 -4.49 7.95
C LEU A 92 24.48 -5.91 7.63
N LEU A 93 23.22 -6.22 7.95
CA LEU A 93 22.60 -7.51 7.60
C LEU A 93 22.45 -7.76 6.09
N LYS A 94 22.55 -6.72 5.26
CA LYS A 94 22.44 -6.80 3.80
C LYS A 94 23.79 -6.76 3.10
N VAL A 95 24.88 -6.57 3.86
CA VAL A 95 26.23 -6.62 3.32
C VAL A 95 26.52 -8.09 2.94
N PRO A 96 26.78 -8.38 1.67
CA PRO A 96 27.06 -9.74 1.24
C PRO A 96 28.40 -10.21 1.82
N ARG A 97 28.41 -11.41 2.40
CA ARG A 97 29.60 -12.01 3.02
C ARG A 97 30.44 -12.75 2.00
N ASN A 98 29.81 -13.25 0.94
CA ASN A 98 30.48 -13.93 -0.15
C ASN A 98 29.96 -13.45 -1.51
N LYS A 99 30.67 -13.84 -2.57
CA LYS A 99 30.33 -13.45 -3.95
C LYS A 99 28.99 -14.02 -4.41
N GLU A 100 28.63 -15.21 -3.95
CA GLU A 100 27.36 -15.87 -4.29
C GLU A 100 26.16 -15.12 -3.72
N GLU A 101 26.26 -14.66 -2.47
CA GLU A 101 25.25 -13.84 -1.80
C GLU A 101 25.13 -12.48 -2.49
N ALA A 102 26.24 -11.88 -2.94
CA ALA A 102 26.20 -10.66 -3.74
C ALA A 102 25.43 -10.86 -5.07
N LEU A 103 25.70 -11.95 -5.78
CA LEU A 103 24.99 -12.30 -7.01
C LEU A 103 23.51 -12.57 -6.74
N PHE A 104 23.19 -13.29 -5.67
CA PHE A 104 21.82 -13.54 -5.25
C PHE A 104 21.08 -12.24 -4.95
N ASN A 105 21.72 -11.30 -4.24
CA ASN A 105 21.15 -9.97 -3.96
C ASN A 105 20.90 -9.16 -5.23
N GLN A 106 21.80 -9.24 -6.22
CA GLN A 106 21.60 -8.60 -7.53
C GLN A 106 20.43 -9.23 -8.30
N LEU A 107 20.33 -10.56 -8.33
CA LEU A 107 19.21 -11.28 -8.96
C LEU A 107 17.88 -10.97 -8.29
N ALA A 108 17.85 -10.88 -6.95
CA ALA A 108 16.65 -10.49 -6.20
C ALA A 108 16.18 -9.07 -6.55
N LYS A 109 17.12 -8.11 -6.67
CA LYS A 109 16.82 -6.74 -7.15
C LYS A 109 16.28 -6.75 -8.59
N LEU A 110 16.94 -7.49 -9.48
CA LEU A 110 16.51 -7.62 -10.87
C LEU A 110 15.10 -8.21 -10.98
N LYS A 111 14.82 -9.28 -10.23
CA LYS A 111 13.49 -9.91 -10.15
C LYS A 111 12.44 -8.93 -9.66
N LYS A 112 12.74 -8.11 -8.64
CA LYS A 112 11.82 -7.07 -8.14
C LYS A 112 11.54 -6.02 -9.22
N ASN A 113 12.57 -5.55 -9.92
CA ASN A 113 12.43 -4.58 -11.00
C ASN A 113 11.63 -5.15 -12.18
N LEU A 114 11.87 -6.41 -12.54
CA LEU A 114 11.13 -7.11 -13.59
C LEU A 114 9.65 -7.25 -13.20
N ASN A 115 9.35 -7.57 -11.95
CA ASN A 115 7.97 -7.62 -11.45
C ASN A 115 7.29 -6.24 -11.48
N LEU A 116 8.02 -5.17 -11.13
CA LEU A 116 7.51 -3.80 -11.24
C LEU A 116 7.24 -3.42 -12.70
N PHE A 117 8.17 -3.73 -13.59
CA PHE A 117 8.03 -3.49 -15.03
C PHE A 117 6.88 -4.29 -15.63
N ARG A 118 6.76 -5.58 -15.27
CA ARG A 118 5.62 -6.42 -15.64
C ARG A 118 4.30 -5.80 -15.18
N ARG A 119 4.22 -5.34 -13.93
CA ARG A 119 3.01 -4.69 -13.39
C ARG A 119 2.68 -3.40 -14.13
N ALA A 120 3.69 -2.55 -14.38
CA ALA A 120 3.54 -1.33 -15.16
C ALA A 120 3.06 -1.64 -16.58
N MET A 121 3.66 -2.64 -17.25
CA MET A 121 3.26 -3.10 -18.57
C MET A 121 1.85 -3.67 -18.61
N SER A 122 1.43 -4.43 -17.59
CA SER A 122 0.05 -4.91 -17.48
C SER A 122 -0.94 -3.76 -17.31
N MET A 123 -0.55 -2.68 -16.64
CA MET A 123 -1.37 -1.47 -16.53
C MET A 123 -1.39 -0.62 -17.81
N THR A 124 -0.30 -0.57 -18.57
CA THR A 124 -0.28 0.12 -19.87
C THR A 124 -0.89 -0.72 -21.00
N ALA A 125 -0.88 -2.05 -20.88
CA ALA A 125 -1.54 -2.99 -21.79
C ALA A 125 -3.05 -3.09 -21.51
N ALA A 126 -3.50 -2.68 -20.32
CA ALA A 126 -4.87 -2.25 -20.11
C ALA A 126 -5.08 -0.93 -20.87
N LYS A 127 -5.21 -1.00 -22.20
CA LYS A 127 -5.78 0.10 -22.98
C LYS A 127 -7.06 0.50 -22.25
N PRO A 128 -7.23 1.77 -21.83
CA PRO A 128 -8.58 2.25 -21.57
C PRO A 128 -9.33 1.98 -22.88
N LYS A 129 -10.33 1.09 -22.84
CA LYS A 129 -11.28 1.03 -23.94
C LYS A 129 -11.74 2.48 -24.11
N PRO A 130 -11.72 3.05 -25.34
CA PRO A 130 -12.35 4.34 -25.55
C PRO A 130 -13.74 4.21 -24.96
N GLN A 131 -13.99 4.93 -23.87
CA GLN A 131 -15.31 5.08 -23.34
C GLN A 131 -16.08 5.78 -24.45
N THR A 132 -16.80 4.98 -25.23
CA THR A 132 -17.81 5.50 -26.13
C THR A 132 -18.63 6.46 -25.30
N GLU A 133 -18.64 7.70 -25.76
CA GLU A 133 -19.27 8.84 -25.13
C GLU A 133 -20.68 8.47 -24.65
N ILE A 134 -20.80 8.27 -23.35
CA ILE A 134 -22.03 8.57 -22.62
C ILE A 134 -21.57 9.43 -21.46
N ARG A 135 -21.33 10.71 -21.76
CA ARG A 135 -21.43 11.79 -20.80
C ARG A 135 -22.88 11.81 -20.31
N ILE A 136 -23.18 11.05 -19.28
CA ILE A 136 -24.26 11.37 -18.36
C ILE A 136 -23.58 11.58 -17.02
N ALA A 137 -23.76 12.77 -16.48
CA ALA A 137 -23.18 13.24 -15.24
C ALA A 137 -23.15 12.14 -14.17
N GLU A 138 -21.95 11.87 -13.64
CA GLU A 138 -21.80 11.28 -12.31
C GLU A 138 -22.27 12.32 -11.28
N GLU A 139 -23.59 12.54 -11.21
CA GLU A 139 -24.20 12.89 -9.94
C GLU A 139 -24.12 11.63 -9.07
N GLU A 140 -23.64 11.83 -7.85
CA GLU A 140 -23.44 10.84 -6.80
C GLU A 140 -24.61 9.86 -6.70
N ARG A 141 -24.53 8.71 -7.40
CA ARG A 141 -25.51 7.63 -7.23
C ARG A 141 -25.32 7.05 -5.84
N LYS A 142 -26.05 7.59 -4.87
CA LYS A 142 -26.19 7.02 -3.53
C LYS A 142 -26.63 5.57 -3.69
N ILE A 143 -25.79 4.64 -3.26
CA ILE A 143 -26.09 3.21 -3.26
C ILE A 143 -27.18 2.99 -2.20
N PRO A 144 -28.32 2.36 -2.53
CA PRO A 144 -29.37 2.16 -1.55
C PRO A 144 -28.94 1.25 -0.40
N PRO A 145 -29.37 1.56 0.85
CA PRO A 145 -29.08 0.72 1.99
C PRO A 145 -29.70 -0.68 1.79
N ALA A 146 -29.00 -1.72 2.24
CA ALA A 146 -29.40 -3.11 2.04
C ALA A 146 -30.81 -3.45 2.58
N SER A 147 -31.28 -2.72 3.60
CA SER A 147 -32.64 -2.84 4.13
C SER A 147 -33.72 -2.52 3.10
N LEU A 148 -33.55 -1.43 2.35
CA LEU A 148 -34.53 -0.96 1.36
C LEU A 148 -34.62 -1.93 0.18
N ILE A 149 -33.49 -2.53 -0.21
CA ILE A 149 -33.41 -3.52 -1.28
C ILE A 149 -34.11 -4.83 -0.86
N ASN A 150 -33.90 -5.27 0.38
CA ASN A 150 -34.57 -6.46 0.91
C ASN A 150 -36.09 -6.27 1.00
N GLU A 151 -36.55 -5.08 1.41
CA GLU A 151 -37.98 -4.74 1.43
C GLU A 151 -38.59 -4.75 0.03
N VAL A 152 -37.91 -4.16 -0.95
CA VAL A 152 -38.36 -4.17 -2.36
C VAL A 152 -38.38 -5.61 -2.90
N GLN A 153 -37.39 -6.44 -2.58
CA GLN A 153 -37.37 -7.85 -2.99
C GLN A 153 -38.52 -8.66 -2.38
N GLN A 154 -38.88 -8.41 -1.11
CA GLN A 154 -40.04 -9.04 -0.48
C GLN A 154 -41.35 -8.56 -1.13
N LEU A 155 -41.52 -7.25 -1.35
CA LEU A 155 -42.70 -6.69 -1.99
C LEU A 155 -42.86 -7.18 -3.44
N ILE A 156 -41.76 -7.33 -4.18
CA ILE A 156 -41.75 -7.95 -5.51
C ILE A 156 -42.27 -9.39 -5.44
N LYS A 157 -41.78 -10.18 -4.48
CA LYS A 157 -42.20 -11.57 -4.30
C LYS A 157 -43.69 -11.70 -3.96
N ASP A 158 -44.21 -10.78 -3.15
CA ASP A 158 -45.57 -10.87 -2.61
C ASP A 158 -46.64 -10.21 -3.50
N GLU A 159 -46.27 -9.19 -4.30
CA GLU A 159 -47.23 -8.34 -5.03
C GLU A 159 -47.13 -8.46 -6.56
N MET A 160 -46.05 -9.03 -7.13
CA MET A 160 -45.95 -9.27 -8.59
C MET A 160 -46.74 -10.52 -9.03
N THR A 161 -48.01 -10.62 -8.64
CA THR A 161 -48.89 -11.75 -8.98
C THR A 161 -49.71 -11.48 -10.24
N THR A 162 -49.98 -10.22 -10.57
CA THR A 162 -50.75 -9.81 -11.75
C THR A 162 -49.85 -9.35 -12.91
N VAL A 163 -50.22 -9.74 -14.14
CA VAL A 163 -49.47 -9.46 -15.37
C VAL A 163 -49.31 -7.96 -15.59
N GLU A 164 -50.32 -7.16 -15.28
CA GLU A 164 -50.27 -5.69 -15.42
C GLU A 164 -49.23 -5.04 -14.49
N THR A 165 -49.15 -5.53 -13.26
CA THR A 165 -48.17 -5.08 -12.25
C THR A 165 -46.76 -5.46 -12.69
N GLN A 166 -46.59 -6.69 -13.21
CA GLN A 166 -45.30 -7.16 -13.74
C GLN A 166 -44.81 -6.32 -14.92
N MET A 167 -45.71 -5.96 -15.84
CA MET A 167 -45.37 -5.11 -16.99
C MET A 167 -44.98 -3.68 -16.57
N LYS A 168 -45.70 -3.09 -15.61
CA LYS A 168 -45.38 -1.74 -15.10
C LYS A 168 -44.06 -1.71 -14.32
N VAL A 169 -43.80 -2.73 -13.51
CA VAL A 169 -42.52 -2.89 -12.81
C VAL A 169 -41.37 -3.08 -13.81
N ALA A 170 -41.55 -3.91 -14.84
CA ALA A 170 -40.55 -4.08 -15.90
C ALA A 170 -40.30 -2.79 -16.69
N ALA A 171 -41.34 -1.98 -16.94
CA ALA A 171 -41.20 -0.68 -17.60
C ALA A 171 -40.40 0.33 -16.75
N MET A 172 -40.67 0.38 -15.43
CA MET A 172 -39.91 1.22 -14.50
C MET A 172 -38.43 0.79 -14.42
N ILE A 173 -38.17 -0.52 -14.35
CA ILE A 173 -36.79 -1.03 -14.35
C ILE A 173 -36.08 -0.72 -15.68
N ARG A 174 -36.76 -0.86 -16.83
CA ARG A 174 -36.20 -0.53 -18.14
C ARG A 174 -35.84 0.96 -18.31
N LYS A 175 -36.57 1.86 -17.65
CA LYS A 175 -36.30 3.30 -17.67
C LYS A 175 -34.89 3.63 -17.13
N TYR A 176 -34.45 2.91 -16.09
CA TYR A 176 -33.15 3.11 -15.47
C TYR A 176 -32.10 2.08 -15.93
N LEU A 177 -32.53 0.93 -16.47
CA LEU A 177 -31.69 -0.13 -17.03
C LEU A 177 -32.19 -0.51 -18.44
N PRO A 178 -31.80 0.22 -19.50
CA PRO A 178 -32.31 0.01 -20.86
C PRO A 178 -31.93 -1.35 -21.49
N LYS A 179 -31.04 -2.13 -20.87
CA LYS A 179 -30.68 -3.51 -21.27
C LYS A 179 -31.39 -4.59 -20.43
N PHE A 180 -32.39 -4.22 -19.64
CA PHE A 180 -33.11 -5.16 -18.80
C PHE A 180 -34.10 -6.00 -19.60
N ASP A 181 -33.83 -7.30 -19.70
CA ASP A 181 -34.76 -8.30 -20.22
C ASP A 181 -35.34 -9.12 -19.06
N PRO A 182 -36.68 -9.12 -18.89
CA PRO A 182 -37.33 -9.86 -17.83
C PRO A 182 -37.21 -11.36 -18.10
N THR A 183 -36.42 -12.07 -17.28
CA THR A 183 -36.35 -13.53 -17.28
C THR A 183 -37.25 -14.10 -16.17
N PRO A 184 -37.66 -15.38 -16.23
CA PRO A 184 -38.51 -15.99 -15.18
C PRO A 184 -37.85 -16.05 -13.80
N THR A 185 -36.54 -15.79 -13.70
CA THR A 185 -35.80 -15.71 -12.44
C THR A 185 -34.89 -14.49 -12.42
N VAL A 186 -35.46 -13.31 -12.19
CA VAL A 186 -34.66 -12.09 -12.00
C VAL A 186 -34.22 -11.98 -10.55
N ARG A 187 -32.91 -12.10 -10.31
CA ARG A 187 -32.30 -11.61 -9.06
C ARG A 187 -31.78 -10.21 -9.31
N ILE A 188 -32.42 -9.26 -8.65
CA ILE A 188 -32.02 -7.87 -8.68
C ILE A 188 -30.74 -7.72 -7.84
N ASN A 189 -29.61 -7.42 -8.49
CA ASN A 189 -28.35 -7.15 -7.80
C ASN A 189 -28.35 -5.74 -7.21
N ALA A 190 -28.14 -5.65 -5.90
CA ALA A 190 -28.12 -4.39 -5.14
C ALA A 190 -27.15 -3.34 -5.71
N SER A 191 -26.04 -3.77 -6.30
CA SER A 191 -25.03 -2.91 -6.93
C SER A 191 -25.45 -2.31 -8.28
N THR A 192 -26.59 -2.74 -8.83
CA THR A 192 -27.06 -2.33 -10.17
C THR A 192 -28.28 -1.41 -10.15
N ILE A 193 -28.86 -1.15 -8.97
CA ILE A 193 -30.00 -0.23 -8.81
C ILE A 193 -29.57 1.08 -8.15
N SER A 194 -30.03 2.21 -8.68
CA SER A 194 -29.98 3.52 -8.00
C SER A 194 -31.00 3.60 -6.85
N TYR A 195 -30.70 4.41 -5.83
CA TYR A 195 -31.63 4.67 -4.71
C TYR A 195 -33.02 5.11 -5.16
N GLU A 196 -33.09 6.01 -6.15
CA GLU A 196 -34.33 6.54 -6.71
C GLU A 196 -35.23 5.46 -7.32
N LEU A 197 -34.66 4.51 -8.06
CA LEU A 197 -35.43 3.39 -8.61
C LEU A 197 -35.95 2.48 -7.48
N ALA A 198 -35.17 2.28 -6.42
CA ALA A 198 -35.59 1.43 -5.30
C ALA A 198 -36.73 2.08 -4.49
N GLU A 199 -36.71 3.41 -4.30
CA GLU A 199 -37.84 4.15 -3.70
C GLU A 199 -39.08 4.15 -4.61
N GLU A 200 -38.93 4.45 -5.90
CA GLU A 200 -40.05 4.47 -6.86
C GLU A 200 -40.73 3.09 -6.95
N LEU A 201 -39.94 2.00 -6.95
CA LEU A 201 -40.45 0.63 -6.88
C LEU A 201 -41.16 0.36 -5.55
N LYS A 202 -40.60 0.79 -4.43
CA LYS A 202 -41.20 0.58 -3.10
C LYS A 202 -42.55 1.30 -2.99
N GLU A 203 -42.62 2.57 -3.40
CA GLU A 203 -43.86 3.35 -3.35
C GLU A 203 -44.96 2.73 -4.23
N TYR A 204 -44.61 2.31 -5.45
CA TYR A 204 -45.54 1.68 -6.35
C TYR A 204 -46.06 0.34 -5.79
N LEU A 205 -45.17 -0.53 -5.31
CA LEU A 205 -45.56 -1.84 -4.77
C LEU A 205 -46.36 -1.70 -3.46
N LEU A 206 -46.07 -0.69 -2.64
CA LEU A 206 -46.89 -0.37 -1.47
C LEU A 206 -48.28 0.14 -1.85
N LYS A 207 -48.40 0.91 -2.94
CA LYS A 207 -49.70 1.33 -3.48
C LYS A 207 -50.51 0.13 -3.96
N VAL A 208 -49.91 -0.77 -4.74
CA VAL A 208 -50.55 -2.01 -5.21
C VAL A 208 -51.00 -2.89 -4.03
N LYS A 209 -50.19 -3.00 -2.99
CA LYS A 209 -50.55 -3.71 -1.76
C LYS A 209 -51.75 -3.09 -1.05
N LYS A 210 -51.82 -1.76 -0.97
CA LYS A 210 -52.96 -1.02 -0.39
C LYS A 210 -54.23 -1.21 -1.21
N ASP A 211 -54.14 -1.11 -2.54
CA ASP A 211 -55.27 -1.29 -3.45
C ASP A 211 -55.80 -2.75 -3.39
N ARG A 212 -54.91 -3.74 -3.25
CA ARG A 212 -55.29 -5.15 -3.04
C ARG A 212 -55.98 -5.40 -1.70
N LEU A 213 -55.56 -4.71 -0.64
CA LEU A 213 -56.18 -4.81 0.69
C LEU A 213 -57.55 -4.13 0.69
N ALA A 214 -57.68 -2.96 0.05
CA ALA A 214 -58.95 -2.25 -0.10
C ALA A 214 -59.96 -2.98 -1.00
N ALA A 215 -59.51 -3.85 -1.91
CA ALA A 215 -60.37 -4.70 -2.73
C ALA A 215 -60.78 -6.02 -2.05
N LYS A 216 -60.28 -6.29 -0.82
CA LYS A 216 -60.64 -7.46 0.00
C LYS A 216 -61.58 -7.13 1.16
N ASP A 217 -61.81 -5.85 1.45
CA ASP A 217 -62.88 -5.33 2.31
C ASP A 217 -64.13 -5.02 1.46
#